data_AF-A0A941ISL4-F1
#
_entry.id   AF-A0A941ISL4-F1
#
_cell.length_a   1.000
_cell.length_b   1.000
_cell.length_c   1.000
_cell.angle_alpha   90.00
_cell.angle_beta   90.00
_cell.angle_gamma   90.00
#
_symmetry.space_group_name_H-M   'P 1'
#
loop_
_entity.id
_entity.type
_entity.pdbx_description
1 polymer ?
#
loop_
_entity_poly.entity_id
_entity_poly.type
_entity_poly.pdbx_seq_one_letter_code
_entity_poly.pdbx_strand_id
1 'polypeptide(L)'
;MRTRMLAVAAAGAGAALALGGCSLLRSSQNAAAVSSSATTAARPSAAPSSYSPLSGPVEAASALPKDCSDLLTTAQLQNVFGAGVPIGTDYGAYAALASIGRTGRVACVFGVGLDSFGQQSAGEVEVSISTYLSASDAVGRASDTVQQDSEAGATTAQISVGGHPATLVVEQGTVASSAPPSPTA
;
A
#
# COMPACT_ATOMS: atom_id res chain seq x y z
N MET A 1 -1.44 -12.39 6.99
CA MET A 1 -1.05 -11.81 5.67
C MET A 1 -0.87 -10.32 5.91
N ARG A 2 0.37 -9.79 6.02
CA ARG A 2 0.58 -8.40 6.46
C ARG A 2 0.54 -7.45 5.27
N THR A 3 -0.66 -6.98 4.95
CA THR A 3 -0.87 -5.99 3.89
C THR A 3 -0.59 -4.60 4.47
N ARG A 4 0.60 -4.04 4.26
CA ARG A 4 0.90 -2.64 4.60
C ARG A 4 0.61 -1.77 3.38
N MET A 5 -0.45 -0.95 3.46
CA MET A 5 -0.73 0.10 2.46
C MET A 5 0.03 1.37 2.86
N LEU A 6 0.90 1.86 1.99
CA LEU A 6 1.71 3.06 2.20
C LEU A 6 1.40 4.05 1.10
N ALA A 7 0.83 5.20 1.45
CA ALA A 7 0.44 6.18 0.44
C ALA A 7 1.63 7.00 -0.08
N VAL A 8 2.00 6.86 -1.36
CA VAL A 8 3.05 7.68 -2.01
C VAL A 8 2.54 8.24 -3.34
N ALA A 9 2.52 9.57 -3.47
CA ALA A 9 2.25 10.26 -4.73
C ALA A 9 3.57 10.55 -5.46
N ALA A 10 3.80 9.86 -6.59
CA ALA A 10 4.94 10.13 -7.46
C ALA A 10 4.56 11.18 -8.52
N ALA A 11 5.19 12.35 -8.46
CA ALA A 11 5.11 13.36 -9.52
C ALA A 11 6.24 13.10 -10.54
N GLY A 12 5.90 12.45 -11.66
CA GLY A 12 6.82 12.25 -12.78
C GLY A 12 6.83 13.47 -13.70
N ALA A 13 7.98 14.14 -13.80
CA ALA A 13 8.29 15.15 -14.80
C ALA A 13 9.46 14.68 -15.69
N GLY A 14 9.32 14.88 -16.99
CA GLY A 14 10.39 14.79 -18.00
C GLY A 14 10.38 13.50 -18.83
N ALA A 15 10.76 13.48 -20.10
CA ALA A 15 11.09 14.52 -21.06
C ALA A 15 11.06 13.85 -22.45
N ALA A 16 10.62 14.58 -23.47
CA ALA A 16 10.59 14.14 -24.86
C ALA A 16 12.02 14.09 -25.44
N LEU A 17 12.39 12.99 -26.09
CA LEU A 17 13.51 12.92 -27.04
C LEU A 17 13.04 12.21 -28.30
N ALA A 18 12.81 13.02 -29.34
CA ALA A 18 12.66 12.59 -30.71
C ALA A 18 14.02 12.60 -31.41
N LEU A 19 14.30 11.57 -32.22
CA LEU A 19 15.25 11.45 -33.35
C LEU A 19 14.98 10.02 -33.90
N GLY A 20 14.54 9.75 -35.13
CA GLY A 20 14.94 10.32 -36.41
C GLY A 20 15.90 9.33 -37.11
N GLY A 21 15.40 8.46 -38.00
CA GLY A 21 16.25 7.55 -38.78
C GLY A 21 15.50 6.56 -39.68
N CYS A 22 15.40 6.90 -40.98
CA CYS A 22 14.88 6.07 -42.07
C CYS A 22 15.87 4.95 -42.48
N SER A 23 15.37 3.76 -42.83
CA SER A 23 15.76 3.07 -44.08
C SER A 23 14.81 1.94 -44.45
N LEU A 24 14.39 2.02 -45.71
CA LEU A 24 13.58 1.10 -46.48
C LEU A 24 14.32 -0.23 -46.68
N LEU A 25 13.60 -1.38 -46.69
CA LEU A 25 13.83 -2.51 -47.62
C LEU A 25 12.81 -3.66 -47.41
N ARG A 26 11.97 -3.83 -48.45
CA ARG A 26 11.55 -5.08 -49.12
C ARG A 26 10.85 -6.24 -48.36
N SER A 27 9.67 -6.56 -48.94
CA SER A 27 9.25 -7.87 -49.44
C SER A 27 8.11 -8.60 -48.70
N SER A 28 6.96 -8.60 -49.39
CA SER A 28 6.21 -9.79 -49.79
C SER A 28 5.45 -10.63 -48.75
N GLN A 29 4.12 -10.47 -48.83
CA GLN A 29 3.12 -11.55 -48.92
C GLN A 29 3.01 -12.56 -47.76
N ASN A 30 2.04 -12.33 -46.87
CA ASN A 30 0.90 -13.24 -46.68
C ASN A 30 -0.11 -12.61 -45.71
N ALA A 31 -1.29 -12.27 -46.23
CA ALA A 31 -2.43 -11.85 -45.44
C ALA A 31 -3.08 -13.08 -44.81
N ALA A 32 -2.67 -13.43 -43.59
CA ALA A 32 -3.47 -14.25 -42.69
C ALA A 32 -4.13 -13.30 -41.69
N ALA A 33 -5.41 -13.01 -41.92
CA ALA A 33 -6.25 -12.27 -41.00
C ALA A 33 -6.50 -13.12 -39.74
N VAL A 34 -5.60 -12.98 -38.77
CA VAL A 34 -5.90 -13.38 -37.39
C VAL A 34 -6.67 -12.22 -36.77
N SER A 35 -7.97 -12.44 -36.54
CA SER A 35 -8.81 -11.58 -35.71
C SER A 35 -8.27 -11.58 -34.29
N SER A 36 -7.28 -10.73 -34.02
CA SER A 36 -6.93 -10.33 -32.67
C SER A 36 -8.05 -9.42 -32.18
N SER A 37 -8.99 -10.00 -31.43
CA SER A 37 -9.85 -9.24 -30.54
C SER A 37 -8.97 -8.32 -29.72
N ALA A 38 -8.98 -7.03 -30.04
CA ALA A 38 -8.35 -6.01 -29.24
C ALA A 38 -9.05 -6.05 -27.89
N THR A 39 -8.44 -6.71 -26.90
CA THR A 39 -8.71 -6.43 -25.51
C THR A 39 -8.37 -4.96 -25.34
N THR A 40 -9.40 -4.12 -25.33
CA THR A 40 -9.33 -2.72 -24.93
C THR A 40 -8.55 -2.68 -23.62
N ALA A 41 -7.28 -2.30 -23.70
CA ALA A 41 -6.50 -1.98 -22.53
C ALA A 41 -7.32 -0.94 -21.77
N ALA A 42 -7.81 -1.33 -20.59
CA ALA A 42 -8.55 -0.44 -19.73
C ALA A 42 -7.65 0.77 -19.49
N ARG A 43 -8.00 1.90 -20.13
CA ARG A 43 -7.37 3.18 -19.89
C ARG A 43 -7.47 3.42 -18.38
N PRO A 44 -6.36 3.68 -17.67
CA PRO A 44 -6.44 4.05 -16.27
C PRO A 44 -7.42 5.20 -16.15
N SER A 45 -8.50 4.98 -15.41
CA SER A 45 -9.46 6.03 -15.06
C SER A 45 -8.68 7.22 -14.52
N ALA A 46 -8.95 8.40 -15.08
CA ALA A 46 -8.28 9.64 -14.71
C ALA A 46 -8.30 9.81 -13.19
N ALA A 47 -7.11 9.97 -12.60
CA ALA A 47 -6.94 10.22 -11.18
C ALA A 47 -7.79 11.44 -10.77
N PRO A 48 -8.53 11.37 -9.66
CA PRO A 48 -9.24 12.54 -9.15
C PRO A 48 -8.24 13.68 -8.91
N SER A 49 -8.65 14.86 -9.37
CA SER A 49 -7.92 16.12 -9.29
C SER A 49 -7.64 16.56 -7.85
N SER A 50 -6.45 17.16 -7.68
CA SER A 50 -5.98 18.09 -6.63
C SER A 50 -5.53 17.60 -5.24
N TYR A 51 -5.33 16.31 -4.99
CA TYR A 51 -4.64 15.91 -3.74
C TYR A 51 -3.12 16.10 -3.86
N SER A 52 -2.58 17.03 -3.05
CA SER A 52 -1.14 17.22 -2.87
C SER A 52 -0.77 16.81 -1.46
N PRO A 53 0.05 15.75 -1.26
CA PRO A 53 0.47 15.34 0.08
C PRO A 53 1.33 16.41 0.78
N LEU A 54 1.91 17.34 0.01
CA LEU A 54 2.67 18.48 0.53
C LEU A 54 1.79 19.62 1.08
N SER A 55 0.50 19.60 0.75
CA SER A 55 -0.46 20.65 1.13
C SER A 55 -1.40 20.19 2.25
N GLY A 56 -1.10 19.06 2.90
CA GLY A 56 -1.89 18.54 4.01
C GLY A 56 -1.78 19.38 5.28
N PRO A 57 -2.73 19.22 6.22
CA PRO A 57 -2.66 19.86 7.53
C PRO A 57 -1.42 19.40 8.31
N VAL A 58 -0.82 20.32 9.05
CA VAL A 58 0.29 20.02 9.97
C VAL A 58 -0.29 19.66 11.33
N GLU A 59 -0.08 18.42 11.76
CA GLU A 59 -0.54 17.94 13.06
C GLU A 59 0.62 17.75 14.04
N ALA A 60 0.41 18.17 15.28
CA ALA A 60 1.37 17.99 16.36
C ALA A 60 1.43 16.52 16.79
N ALA A 61 2.60 16.04 17.22
CA ALA A 61 2.73 14.68 17.75
C ALA A 61 1.84 14.40 18.98
N SER A 62 1.44 15.44 19.71
CA SER A 62 0.47 15.33 20.81
C SER A 62 -0.92 14.91 20.33
N ALA A 63 -1.29 15.22 19.08
CA ALA A 63 -2.56 14.86 18.45
C ALA A 63 -2.59 13.41 17.95
N LEU A 64 -1.48 12.66 18.05
CA LEU A 64 -1.48 11.24 17.74
C LEU A 64 -2.49 10.50 18.61
N PRO A 65 -3.26 9.55 18.02
CA PRO A 65 -4.25 8.77 18.74
C PRO A 65 -3.64 8.08 19.96
N LYS A 66 -4.42 7.94 21.03
CA LYS A 66 -3.94 7.38 22.31
C LYS A 66 -4.30 5.92 22.47
N ASP A 67 -5.29 5.47 21.71
CA ASP A 67 -5.82 4.12 21.77
C ASP A 67 -6.11 3.59 20.36
N CYS A 68 -6.14 2.26 20.21
CA CYS A 68 -6.42 1.64 18.91
C CYS A 68 -7.84 1.85 18.41
N SER A 69 -8.79 2.12 19.31
CA SER A 69 -10.16 2.50 18.97
C SER A 69 -10.26 3.84 18.23
N ASP A 70 -9.27 4.72 18.39
CA ASP A 70 -9.19 5.99 17.66
C ASP A 70 -8.79 5.79 16.19
N LEU A 71 -8.14 4.67 15.88
CA LEU A 71 -7.72 4.30 14.52
C LEU A 71 -8.76 3.44 13.82
N LEU A 72 -9.19 2.34 14.46
CA LEU A 72 -10.19 1.43 13.93
C LEU A 72 -11.14 1.03 15.04
N THR A 73 -12.43 1.24 14.78
CA THR A 73 -13.49 0.81 15.69
C THR A 73 -13.66 -0.70 15.64
N THR A 74 -14.16 -1.29 16.74
CA THR A 74 -14.48 -2.73 16.81
C THR A 74 -15.43 -3.16 15.69
N ALA A 75 -16.40 -2.31 15.31
CA ALA A 75 -17.33 -2.60 14.22
C ALA A 75 -16.61 -2.69 12.86
N GLN A 76 -15.65 -1.81 12.59
CA GLN A 76 -14.82 -1.87 11.37
C GLN A 76 -13.96 -3.15 11.37
N LEU A 77 -13.38 -3.52 12.51
CA LEU A 77 -12.59 -4.74 12.64
C LEU A 77 -13.45 -5.98 12.38
N GLN A 78 -14.66 -6.05 12.95
CA GLN A 78 -15.61 -7.15 12.70
C GLN A 78 -16.02 -7.23 11.23
N ASN A 79 -16.20 -6.10 10.56
CA ASN A 79 -16.51 -6.07 9.12
C ASN A 79 -15.35 -6.59 8.26
N VAL A 80 -14.10 -6.33 8.66
CA VAL A 80 -12.90 -6.74 7.91
C VAL A 80 -12.54 -8.20 8.17
N PHE A 81 -12.56 -8.63 9.43
CA PHE A 81 -12.11 -9.96 9.83
C PHE A 81 -13.23 -11.01 9.92
N GLY A 82 -14.49 -10.57 9.92
CA GLY A 82 -15.65 -11.43 10.12
C GLY A 82 -15.89 -11.82 11.59
N ALA A 83 -16.96 -12.56 11.82
CA ALA A 83 -17.28 -13.08 13.14
C ALA A 83 -16.35 -14.26 13.48
N GLY A 84 -15.62 -14.16 14.61
CA GLY A 84 -14.82 -15.27 15.16
C GLY A 84 -13.30 -15.09 15.14
N VAL A 85 -12.78 -14.02 14.54
CA VAL A 85 -11.36 -13.67 14.68
C VAL A 85 -11.13 -13.01 16.04
N PRO A 86 -10.10 -13.40 16.82
CA PRO A 86 -9.80 -12.75 18.09
C PRO A 86 -9.55 -11.25 17.87
N ILE A 87 -10.38 -10.40 18.46
CA ILE A 87 -10.32 -8.93 18.30
C ILE A 87 -9.44 -8.30 19.39
N GLY A 88 -8.35 -8.97 19.76
CA GLY A 88 -7.37 -8.31 20.62
C GLY A 88 -6.68 -7.19 19.86
N THR A 89 -6.25 -6.18 20.60
CA THR A 89 -5.46 -5.05 20.09
C THR A 89 -4.24 -4.83 20.95
N ASP A 90 -3.11 -4.51 20.32
CA ASP A 90 -1.90 -4.06 21.00
C ASP A 90 -1.54 -2.63 20.54
N TYR A 91 -1.31 -1.73 21.49
CA TYR A 91 -1.01 -0.32 21.24
C TYR A 91 0.44 -0.01 21.63
N GLY A 92 1.20 0.54 20.68
CA GLY A 92 2.56 1.01 20.89
C GLY A 92 2.70 2.49 20.58
N ALA A 93 3.17 3.27 21.55
CA ALA A 93 3.62 4.65 21.34
C ALA A 93 5.15 4.71 21.29
N TYR A 94 5.69 5.38 20.28
CA TYR A 94 7.13 5.49 20.06
C TYR A 94 7.57 6.94 20.07
N ALA A 95 8.70 7.19 20.74
CA ALA A 95 9.30 8.50 20.84
C ALA A 95 9.73 9.07 19.48
N ALA A 96 9.93 10.38 19.45
CA ALA A 96 10.51 11.09 18.32
C ALA A 96 11.87 10.49 17.92
N LEU A 97 12.16 10.48 16.63
CA LEU A 97 13.43 10.03 16.08
C LEU A 97 14.01 11.13 15.19
N ALA A 98 14.81 11.99 15.82
CA ALA A 98 15.32 13.23 15.21
C ALA A 98 16.18 12.98 13.96
N SER A 99 16.91 11.85 13.90
CA SER A 99 17.76 11.49 12.75
C SER A 99 16.98 11.36 11.43
N ILE A 100 15.67 11.13 11.51
CA ILE A 100 14.79 11.02 10.34
C ILE A 100 13.66 12.06 10.35
N GLY A 101 13.77 13.10 11.19
CA GLY A 101 12.75 14.13 11.31
C GLY A 101 11.40 13.65 11.85
N ARG A 102 11.31 12.45 12.44
CA ARG A 102 10.06 11.91 12.97
C ARG A 102 9.78 12.51 14.34
N THR A 103 8.63 13.13 14.50
CA THR A 103 8.22 13.79 15.75
C THR A 103 7.40 12.87 16.66
N GLY A 104 6.80 11.81 16.12
CA GLY A 104 6.15 10.76 16.89
C GLY A 104 5.71 9.60 16.01
N ARG A 105 5.43 8.45 16.63
CA ARG A 105 4.77 7.32 15.96
C ARG A 105 3.88 6.60 16.95
N VAL A 106 2.71 6.19 16.48
CA VAL A 106 1.87 5.20 17.15
C VAL A 106 1.64 4.03 16.21
N ALA A 107 1.56 2.83 16.75
CA ALA A 107 1.19 1.63 16.01
C ALA A 107 0.14 0.85 16.79
N CYS A 108 -0.84 0.35 16.06
CA CYS A 108 -1.87 -0.53 16.55
C CYS A 108 -1.83 -1.83 15.79
N VAL A 109 -1.66 -2.91 16.51
CA VAL A 109 -1.75 -4.27 15.98
C VAL A 109 -3.12 -4.82 16.33
N PHE A 110 -3.85 -5.27 15.33
CA PHE A 110 -5.19 -5.82 15.42
C PHE A 110 -5.18 -7.31 15.11
N GLY A 111 -6.13 -8.03 15.68
CA GLY A 111 -6.22 -9.48 15.50
C GLY A 111 -5.28 -10.24 16.43
N VAL A 112 -4.84 -9.64 17.53
CA VAL A 112 -3.99 -10.36 18.48
C VAL A 112 -4.84 -11.35 19.28
N GLY A 113 -4.53 -12.64 19.14
CA GLY A 113 -5.06 -13.72 19.95
C GLY A 113 -4.04 -14.23 20.96
N LEU A 114 -4.51 -15.02 21.92
CA LEU A 114 -3.67 -15.87 22.74
C LEU A 114 -3.74 -17.30 22.20
N ASP A 115 -2.59 -17.96 22.11
CA ASP A 115 -2.56 -19.40 21.84
C ASP A 115 -2.93 -20.22 23.09
N SER A 116 -2.97 -21.55 22.95
CA SER A 116 -3.29 -22.47 24.06
C SER A 116 -2.29 -22.43 25.22
N PHE A 117 -1.15 -21.77 25.05
CA PHE A 117 -0.10 -21.60 26.06
C PHE A 117 -0.07 -20.17 26.63
N GLY A 118 -1.03 -19.31 26.24
CA GLY A 118 -1.12 -17.93 26.69
C GLY A 118 -0.12 -16.99 26.03
N GLN A 119 0.51 -17.39 24.92
CA GLN A 119 1.41 -16.53 24.16
C GLN A 119 0.61 -15.67 23.18
N GLN A 120 1.01 -14.39 23.06
CA GLN A 120 0.38 -13.47 22.12
C GLN A 120 0.80 -13.77 20.69
N SER A 121 -0.17 -13.89 19.79
CA SER A 121 0.06 -13.96 18.35
C SER A 121 0.63 -12.63 17.83
N ALA A 122 1.30 -12.66 16.67
CA ALA A 122 1.88 -11.47 16.04
C ALA A 122 0.84 -10.46 15.47
N GLY A 123 -0.46 -10.76 15.58
CA GLY A 123 -1.56 -10.00 15.00
C GLY A 123 -1.64 -10.07 13.48
N GLU A 124 -2.84 -9.81 12.95
CA GLU A 124 -3.14 -9.93 11.52
C GLU A 124 -2.86 -8.64 10.75
N VAL A 125 -3.16 -7.49 11.36
CA VAL A 125 -3.03 -6.18 10.72
C VAL A 125 -2.34 -5.21 11.66
N GLU A 126 -1.35 -4.46 11.15
CA GLU A 126 -0.75 -3.33 11.84
C GLU A 126 -1.10 -2.04 11.11
N VAL A 127 -1.66 -1.07 11.84
CA VAL A 127 -1.87 0.30 11.37
C VAL A 127 -0.95 1.20 12.18
N SER A 128 -0.14 2.01 11.50
CA SER A 128 0.74 2.95 12.20
C SER A 128 0.64 4.35 11.61
N ILE A 129 0.61 5.35 12.48
CA ILE A 129 0.67 6.77 12.12
C ILE A 129 1.99 7.31 12.61
N SER A 130 2.73 7.97 11.71
CA SER A 130 3.97 8.67 12.05
C SER A 130 3.84 10.14 11.68
N THR A 131 4.22 11.03 12.58
CA THR A 131 4.30 12.47 12.34
C THR A 131 5.75 12.88 12.09
N TYR A 132 5.93 13.90 11.26
CA TYR A 132 7.24 14.39 10.84
C TYR A 132 7.32 15.91 11.00
N LEU A 133 8.54 16.46 10.98
CA LEU A 133 8.79 17.90 11.03
C LEU A 133 8.23 18.63 9.81
N SER A 134 8.20 17.96 8.65
CA SER A 134 7.68 18.53 7.40
C SER A 134 6.96 17.47 6.57
N ALA A 135 6.06 17.93 5.68
CA ALA A 135 5.39 17.06 4.73
C ALA A 135 6.39 16.42 3.74
N SER A 136 7.47 17.12 3.38
CA SER A 136 8.55 16.56 2.55
C SER A 136 9.27 15.40 3.22
N ASP A 137 9.53 15.47 4.54
CA ASP A 137 10.14 14.35 5.27
C ASP A 137 9.21 13.15 5.31
N ALA A 138 7.91 13.38 5.52
CA ALA A 138 6.90 12.32 5.53
C ALA A 138 6.81 11.62 4.17
N VAL A 139 6.72 12.38 3.07
CA VAL A 139 6.65 11.85 1.70
C VAL A 139 7.96 11.13 1.34
N GLY A 140 9.10 11.70 1.71
CA GLY A 140 10.41 11.09 1.51
C GLY A 140 10.49 9.71 2.19
N ARG A 141 10.11 9.61 3.47
CA ARG A 141 10.11 8.35 4.21
C ARG A 141 9.16 7.30 3.66
N ALA A 142 7.97 7.72 3.23
CA ALA A 142 7.03 6.80 2.60
C ALA A 142 7.61 6.24 1.28
N SER A 143 8.26 7.10 0.48
CA SER A 143 8.93 6.72 -0.76
C SER A 143 10.12 5.79 -0.52
N ASP A 144 10.97 6.12 0.46
CA ASP A 144 12.12 5.31 0.89
C ASP A 144 11.66 3.90 1.29
N THR A 145 10.55 3.79 2.02
CA THR A 145 10.02 2.50 2.48
C THR A 145 9.52 1.66 1.30
N VAL A 146 8.72 2.24 0.40
CA VAL A 146 8.23 1.55 -0.80
C VAL A 146 9.40 1.09 -1.67
N GLN A 147 10.43 1.92 -1.84
CA GLN A 147 11.63 1.57 -2.58
C GLN A 147 12.37 0.41 -1.91
N GLN A 148 12.61 0.49 -0.61
CA GLN A 148 13.30 -0.55 0.15
C GLN A 148 12.56 -1.90 0.05
N ASP A 149 11.22 -1.89 0.17
CA ASP A 149 10.42 -3.11 0.05
C ASP A 149 10.45 -3.66 -1.39
N SER A 150 10.44 -2.78 -2.40
CA SER A 150 10.56 -3.18 -3.81
C SER A 150 11.93 -3.81 -4.09
N GLU A 151 13.00 -3.24 -3.55
CA GLU A 151 14.37 -3.79 -3.63
C GLU A 151 14.50 -5.14 -2.90
N ALA A 152 13.68 -5.35 -1.87
CA ALA A 152 13.53 -6.65 -1.20
C ALA A 152 12.64 -7.65 -1.96
N GLY A 153 12.16 -7.30 -3.16
CA GLY A 153 11.39 -8.18 -4.04
C GLY A 153 9.87 -8.09 -3.89
N ALA A 154 9.36 -7.12 -3.13
CA ALA A 154 7.92 -6.87 -3.07
C ALA A 154 7.38 -6.34 -4.41
N THR A 155 6.12 -6.67 -4.72
CA THR A 155 5.40 -6.09 -5.85
C THR A 155 4.66 -4.84 -5.39
N THR A 156 4.72 -3.76 -6.18
CA THR A 156 4.04 -2.51 -5.86
C THR A 156 2.95 -2.18 -6.88
N ALA A 157 1.85 -1.59 -6.40
CA ALA A 157 0.76 -1.12 -7.24
C ALA A 157 0.22 0.21 -6.72
N GLN A 158 -0.06 1.14 -7.63
CA GLN A 158 -0.75 2.38 -7.29
C GLN A 158 -2.25 2.12 -7.16
N ILE A 159 -2.82 2.52 -6.03
CA ILE A 159 -4.22 2.37 -5.66
C ILE A 159 -4.78 3.72 -5.19
N SER A 160 -6.08 3.77 -4.91
CA SER A 160 -6.68 4.92 -4.22
C SER A 160 -7.46 4.45 -3.00
N VAL A 161 -7.29 5.16 -1.89
CA VAL A 161 -8.00 4.92 -0.63
C VAL A 161 -8.76 6.18 -0.27
N GLY A 162 -10.09 6.11 -0.27
CA GLY A 162 -10.94 7.29 0.01
C GLY A 162 -10.72 8.47 -0.95
N GLY A 163 -10.29 8.22 -2.19
CA GLY A 163 -9.97 9.26 -3.16
C GLY A 163 -8.54 9.82 -3.06
N HIS A 164 -7.75 9.37 -2.09
CA HIS A 164 -6.33 9.72 -1.96
C HIS A 164 -5.45 8.70 -2.66
N PRO A 165 -4.35 9.11 -3.33
CA PRO A 165 -3.41 8.18 -3.94
C PRO A 165 -2.70 7.37 -2.86
N ALA A 166 -2.54 6.07 -3.08
CA ALA A 166 -1.75 5.24 -2.20
C ALA A 166 -0.98 4.14 -2.94
N THR A 167 0.08 3.62 -2.33
CA THR A 167 0.85 2.49 -2.85
C THR A 167 0.53 1.24 -2.05
N LEU A 168 0.06 0.21 -2.73
CA LEU A 168 -0.03 -1.13 -2.21
C LEU A 168 1.33 -1.81 -2.40
N VAL A 169 1.91 -2.29 -1.32
CA VAL A 169 3.14 -3.11 -1.34
C VAL A 169 2.75 -4.53 -0.92
N VAL A 170 3.11 -5.51 -1.76
CA VAL A 170 2.86 -6.93 -1.51
C VAL A 170 4.20 -7.66 -1.48
N GLU A 171 4.66 -8.00 -0.28
CA GLU A 171 5.86 -8.80 -0.08
C GLU A 171 5.68 -10.20 -0.68
N GLN A 172 6.76 -10.81 -1.18
CA GLN A 172 6.76 -12.21 -1.59
C GLN A 172 6.70 -13.13 -0.36
N GLY A 173 5.49 -13.32 0.17
CA GLY A 173 5.16 -14.42 1.06
C GLY A 173 4.60 -15.59 0.24
N THR A 174 4.99 -16.82 0.58
CA THR A 174 4.33 -18.03 0.09
C THR A 174 2.85 -17.99 0.50
N VAL A 175 2.00 -17.39 -0.33
CA VAL A 175 0.58 -17.64 -0.27
C VAL A 175 0.42 -19.13 -0.56
N ALA A 176 0.25 -19.94 0.48
CA ALA A 176 -0.34 -21.25 0.34
C ALA A 176 -1.70 -21.00 -0.31
N SER A 177 -1.75 -21.11 -1.63
CA SER A 177 -2.97 -21.10 -2.40
C SER A 177 -3.81 -22.25 -1.86
N SER A 178 -4.72 -21.96 -0.95
CA SER A 178 -5.78 -22.88 -0.58
C SER A 178 -6.68 -22.98 -1.82
N ALA A 179 -6.30 -23.89 -2.71
CA ALA A 179 -7.14 -24.29 -3.83
C ALA A 179 -8.51 -24.69 -3.27
N PRO A 180 -9.62 -24.19 -3.84
CA PRO A 180 -10.94 -24.62 -3.41
C PRO A 180 -11.07 -26.14 -3.60
N PRO A 181 -11.74 -26.86 -2.67
CA PRO A 181 -11.98 -28.28 -2.85
C PRO A 181 -12.80 -28.48 -4.14
N SER A 182 -12.28 -29.29 -5.06
CA SER A 182 -13.00 -29.70 -6.26
C SER A 182 -14.35 -30.32 -5.88
N PRO A 183 -15.46 -29.97 -6.53
CA PRO A 183 -16.72 -30.64 -6.30
C PRO A 183 -16.61 -32.11 -6.73
N THR A 184 -16.77 -33.03 -5.79
CA THR A 184 -16.94 -34.45 -6.08
C THR A 184 -18.29 -34.63 -6.77
N ALA A 185 -18.28 -35.20 -7.98
CA ALA A 185 -19.47 -35.61 -8.72
C ALA A 185 -20.04 -36.92 -8.17
#